data_AF-A0A2I3TU42-F1
#
_entry.id   AF-A0A2I3TU42-F1
#
_cell.length_a   1.000
_cell.length_b   1.000
_cell.length_c   1.000
_cell.angle_alpha   90.00
_cell.angle_beta   90.00
_cell.angle_gamma   90.00
#
_symmetry.space_group_name_H-M   'P 1'
#
loop_
_entity.id
_entity.type
_entity.pdbx_description
1 polymer ?
#
loop_
_entity_poly.entity_id
_entity_poly.type
_entity_poly.pdbx_seq_one_letter_code
_entity_poly.pdbx_strand_id
1 'polypeptide(L)'
;IFLLAVVCLLQLAHLVYRLREDTLPEEFDLLYKTLCLPLQVPLQTYKEIVHCCEEQVLTLATEQTYAVEGETPINRLSLLLSGRVRVSQDGQFLHYIFPYQFMDSPEWESLQPSEEGVFQVTLTAETSCSYISWPRKSLHLLLTKERYISCLFSALLGYDISEKLYTLNDKLFAKFGLRFDIRLPSLYHVLGPTAADAGPESEKGDEEVCEPAVSPPQATPTSLQQTPPCSTPPATTNFPAPPTRARLSRPDSGILGEDSTSLVLEDFEEVSGSESFMDYRSDGEYMR
;
A
#
# COMPACT_ATOMS: atom_id res chain seq x y z
N ILE A 1 19.61 -59.87 16.00
CA ILE A 1 18.23 -59.42 15.68
C ILE A 1 17.86 -58.19 16.50
N PHE A 2 17.82 -58.29 17.84
CA PHE A 2 17.48 -57.15 18.71
C PHE A 2 18.39 -55.93 18.55
N LEU A 3 19.72 -56.10 18.46
CA LEU A 3 20.66 -54.97 18.31
C LEU A 3 20.45 -54.20 17.00
N LEU A 4 20.19 -54.92 15.89
CA LEU A 4 19.94 -54.33 14.59
C LEU A 4 18.61 -53.57 14.57
N ALA A 5 17.58 -54.11 15.23
CA ALA A 5 16.29 -53.43 15.37
C ALA A 5 16.41 -52.12 16.16
N VAL A 6 17.22 -52.08 17.22
CA VAL A 6 17.50 -50.85 17.99
C VAL A 6 18.23 -49.82 17.13
N VAL A 7 19.23 -50.22 16.34
CA VAL A 7 19.94 -49.31 15.42
C VAL A 7 19.01 -48.76 14.34
N CYS A 8 18.14 -49.59 13.75
CA CYS A 8 17.17 -49.13 12.76
C CYS A 8 16.14 -48.16 13.38
N LEU A 9 15.68 -48.42 14.61
CA LEU A 9 14.77 -47.50 15.32
C LEU A 9 15.44 -46.17 15.64
N LEU A 10 16.71 -46.16 16.05
CA LEU A 10 17.48 -44.94 16.27
C LEU A 10 17.69 -44.15 14.98
N GLN A 11 18.01 -44.83 13.87
CA GLN A 11 18.15 -44.19 12.56
C GLN A 11 16.82 -43.62 12.04
N LEU A 12 15.73 -44.36 12.22
CA LEU A 12 14.39 -43.89 11.88
C LEU A 12 13.99 -42.70 12.76
N ALA A 13 14.23 -42.76 14.07
CA ALA A 13 13.96 -41.66 14.98
C ALA A 13 14.81 -40.42 14.65
N HIS A 14 16.09 -40.60 14.30
CA HIS A 14 16.97 -39.52 13.86
C HIS A 14 16.50 -38.92 12.53
N LEU A 15 16.09 -39.74 11.56
CA LEU A 15 15.56 -39.25 10.28
C LEU A 15 14.23 -38.52 10.47
N VAL A 16 13.34 -39.04 11.33
CA VAL A 16 12.06 -38.38 11.67
C VAL A 16 12.29 -37.09 12.44
N TYR A 17 13.29 -37.05 13.34
CA TYR A 17 13.69 -35.83 14.03
C TYR A 17 14.19 -34.77 13.05
N ARG A 18 15.09 -35.15 12.13
CA ARG A 18 15.59 -34.27 11.07
C ARG A 18 14.47 -33.82 10.13
N LEU A 19 13.55 -34.72 9.77
CA LEU A 19 12.42 -34.39 8.92
C LEU A 19 11.43 -33.45 9.62
N ARG A 20 11.23 -33.61 10.93
CA ARG A 20 10.41 -32.70 11.75
C ARG A 20 11.07 -31.32 11.86
N GLU A 21 12.40 -31.27 12.02
CA GLU A 21 13.20 -30.04 11.99
C GLU A 21 13.12 -29.36 10.60
N ASP A 22 13.03 -30.14 9.52
CA ASP A 22 12.85 -29.64 8.15
C ASP A 22 11.38 -29.31 7.79
N THR A 23 10.41 -29.61 8.67
CA THR A 23 9.00 -29.30 8.41
C THR A 23 8.77 -27.84 8.76
N LEU A 24 8.70 -26.99 7.73
CA LEU A 24 8.27 -25.61 7.85
C LEU A 24 6.94 -25.57 8.64
N PRO A 25 6.82 -24.69 9.66
CA PRO A 25 5.55 -24.51 10.35
C PRO A 25 4.40 -24.28 9.37
N GLU A 26 3.20 -24.76 9.71
CA GLU A 26 2.02 -24.76 8.82
C GLU A 26 1.73 -23.39 8.20
N GLU A 27 1.94 -22.33 8.98
CA GLU A 27 1.83 -20.93 8.56
C GLU A 27 2.76 -20.57 7.39
N PHE A 28 4.00 -21.06 7.39
CA PHE A 28 4.96 -20.85 6.32
C PHE A 28 4.64 -21.71 5.09
N ASP A 29 4.15 -22.94 5.26
CA ASP A 29 3.68 -23.74 4.14
C ASP A 29 2.47 -23.08 3.43
N LEU A 30 1.53 -22.54 4.21
CA LEU A 30 0.39 -21.80 3.67
C LEU A 30 0.81 -20.50 2.98
N LEU A 31 1.75 -19.75 3.57
CA LEU A 31 2.35 -18.57 2.96
C LEU A 31 3.02 -18.92 1.62
N TYR A 32 3.80 -20.00 1.57
CA TYR A 32 4.45 -20.46 0.35
C TYR A 32 3.42 -20.76 -0.75
N LYS A 33 2.37 -21.53 -0.42
CA LYS A 33 1.30 -21.88 -1.37
C LYS A 33 0.53 -20.66 -1.87
N THR A 34 0.38 -19.64 -1.03
CA THR A 34 -0.46 -18.47 -1.32
C THR A 34 0.28 -17.40 -2.13
N LEU A 35 1.50 -17.04 -1.76
CA LEU A 35 2.25 -15.95 -2.41
C LEU A 35 3.37 -16.44 -3.32
N CYS A 36 4.13 -17.45 -2.88
CA CYS A 36 5.37 -17.83 -3.54
C CYS A 36 5.14 -18.83 -4.69
N LEU A 37 4.23 -19.79 -4.51
CA LEU A 37 3.93 -20.83 -5.50
C LEU A 37 3.31 -20.24 -6.78
N PRO A 38 2.34 -19.29 -6.74
CA PRO A 38 1.81 -18.66 -7.95
C PRO A 38 2.87 -17.87 -8.73
N LEU A 39 3.87 -17.34 -8.02
CA LEU A 39 5.02 -16.63 -8.59
C LEU A 39 6.17 -17.58 -9.00
N GLN A 40 5.97 -18.89 -8.87
CA GLN A 40 6.94 -19.93 -9.22
C GLN A 40 8.28 -19.77 -8.48
N VAL A 41 8.22 -19.31 -7.23
CA VAL A 41 9.41 -19.13 -6.39
C VAL A 41 9.98 -20.50 -6.01
N PRO A 42 11.27 -20.76 -6.28
CA PRO A 42 11.91 -22.00 -5.87
C PRO A 42 11.88 -22.18 -4.35
N LEU A 43 11.64 -23.41 -3.88
CA LEU A 43 11.56 -23.69 -2.45
C LEU A 43 12.85 -23.33 -1.69
N GLN A 44 14.02 -23.48 -2.32
CA GLN A 44 15.30 -23.11 -1.69
C GLN A 44 15.38 -21.60 -1.43
N THR A 45 14.96 -20.79 -2.40
CA THR A 45 14.85 -19.34 -2.22
C THR A 45 13.87 -18.98 -1.11
N TYR A 46 12.72 -19.67 -1.06
CA TYR A 46 11.75 -19.44 0.01
C TYR A 46 12.34 -19.75 1.40
N LYS A 47 13.12 -20.83 1.54
CA LYS A 47 13.81 -21.15 2.80
C LYS A 47 14.77 -20.04 3.23
N GLU A 48 15.49 -19.40 2.30
CA GLU A 48 16.35 -18.25 2.63
C GLU A 48 15.55 -17.06 3.16
N ILE A 49 14.37 -16.79 2.56
CA ILE A 49 13.46 -15.73 3.02
C ILE A 49 12.93 -16.05 4.43
N VAL A 50 12.51 -17.28 4.69
CA VAL A 50 12.01 -17.72 6.00
C VAL A 50 13.10 -17.70 7.06
N HIS A 51 14.31 -18.12 6.72
CA HIS A 51 15.46 -18.04 7.61
C HIS A 51 15.78 -16.59 8.00
N CYS A 52 15.60 -15.64 7.07
CA CYS A 52 15.80 -14.22 7.32
C CYS A 52 14.82 -13.60 8.32
N CYS A 53 13.61 -14.17 8.49
CA CYS A 53 12.66 -13.79 9.55
C CYS A 53 12.76 -14.69 10.78
N GLU A 54 13.92 -15.32 11.01
CA GLU A 54 14.19 -16.17 12.18
C GLU A 54 13.21 -17.35 12.34
N GLU A 55 12.51 -17.72 11.26
CA GLU A 55 11.54 -18.82 11.24
C GLU A 55 10.43 -18.67 12.31
N GLN A 56 10.18 -17.43 12.73
CA GLN A 56 9.28 -17.11 13.85
C GLN A 56 7.99 -16.45 13.36
N VAL A 57 6.87 -16.96 13.85
CA VAL A 57 5.55 -16.31 13.73
C VAL A 57 5.28 -15.54 15.02
N LEU A 58 5.00 -14.25 14.86
CA LEU A 58 4.65 -13.34 15.94
C LEU A 58 3.14 -13.20 16.05
N THR A 59 2.66 -12.90 17.26
CA THR A 59 1.23 -12.72 17.55
C THR A 59 0.95 -11.31 18.01
N LEU A 60 -0.19 -10.77 17.59
CA LEU A 60 -0.70 -9.46 18.02
C LEU A 60 -2.12 -9.64 18.54
N ALA A 61 -2.36 -9.29 19.81
CA ALA A 61 -3.68 -9.41 20.42
C ALA A 61 -4.62 -8.32 19.91
N THR A 62 -5.93 -8.56 20.01
CA THR A 62 -6.95 -7.54 19.70
C THR A 62 -6.71 -6.25 20.48
N GLU A 63 -6.85 -5.11 19.81
CA GLU A 63 -6.52 -3.75 20.25
C GLU A 63 -5.04 -3.48 20.58
N GLN A 64 -4.13 -4.44 20.38
CA GLN A 64 -2.70 -4.21 20.53
C GLN A 64 -2.16 -3.44 19.33
N THR A 65 -1.29 -2.46 19.58
CA THR A 65 -0.62 -1.68 18.54
C THR A 65 0.64 -2.39 18.05
N TYR A 66 0.75 -2.55 16.73
CA TYR A 66 2.00 -2.98 16.08
C TYR A 66 2.98 -1.82 15.95
N ALA A 67 2.44 -0.64 15.61
CA ALA A 67 3.17 0.60 15.49
C ALA A 67 2.29 1.76 15.94
N VAL A 68 2.93 2.76 16.53
CA VAL A 68 2.35 4.02 16.98
C VAL A 68 2.99 5.14 16.17
N GLU A 69 2.14 6.01 15.63
CA GLU A 69 2.52 7.19 14.85
C GLU A 69 3.49 8.09 15.63
N GLY A 70 4.57 8.51 14.99
CA GLY A 70 5.60 9.38 15.57
C GLY A 70 6.53 8.71 16.58
N GLU A 71 6.21 7.50 17.05
CA GLU A 71 6.95 6.83 18.13
C GLU A 71 7.70 5.58 17.66
N THR A 72 7.05 4.72 16.88
CA THR A 72 7.65 3.44 16.51
C THR A 72 8.69 3.64 15.41
N PRO A 73 9.93 3.13 15.57
CA PRO A 73 10.95 3.25 14.54
C PRO A 73 10.70 2.28 13.38
N ILE A 74 11.04 2.71 12.17
CA ILE A 74 10.97 1.89 10.95
C ILE A 74 12.25 1.02 10.86
N ASN A 75 12.22 -0.13 11.51
CA ASN A 75 13.38 -1.03 11.64
C ASN A 75 13.13 -2.46 11.15
N ARG A 76 11.97 -2.72 10.54
CA ARG A 76 11.53 -4.03 10.08
C ARG A 76 10.59 -3.89 8.88
N LEU A 77 10.36 -5.02 8.22
CA LEU A 77 9.27 -5.21 7.27
C LEU A 77 8.46 -6.41 7.76
N SER A 78 7.14 -6.32 7.80
CA SER A 78 6.26 -7.37 8.30
C SER A 78 5.14 -7.70 7.34
N LEU A 79 4.77 -8.98 7.32
CA LEU A 79 3.67 -9.51 6.52
C LEU A 79 2.63 -10.15 7.43
N LEU A 80 1.37 -9.72 7.29
CA LEU A 80 0.25 -10.28 8.05
C LEU A 80 -0.08 -11.68 7.53
N LEU A 81 -0.23 -12.67 8.41
CA LEU A 81 -0.59 -14.04 8.04
C LEU A 81 -2.05 -14.36 8.34
N SER A 82 -2.58 -13.82 9.44
CA SER A 82 -3.99 -13.98 9.83
C SER A 82 -4.51 -12.76 10.58
N GLY A 83 -5.83 -12.66 10.69
CA GLY A 83 -6.50 -11.55 11.36
C GLY A 83 -6.65 -10.31 10.46
N ARG A 84 -6.79 -9.16 11.09
CA ARG A 84 -7.03 -7.87 10.43
C ARG A 84 -6.49 -6.73 11.29
N VAL A 85 -5.77 -5.83 10.64
CA VAL A 85 -5.13 -4.67 11.27
C VAL A 85 -5.78 -3.40 10.73
N ARG A 86 -6.19 -2.49 11.62
CA ARG A 86 -6.65 -1.15 11.26
C ARG A 86 -5.45 -0.21 11.16
N VAL A 87 -5.45 0.63 10.14
CA VAL A 87 -4.49 1.72 9.96
C VAL A 87 -5.21 3.04 10.21
N SER A 88 -4.60 3.91 11.01
CA SER A 88 -5.12 5.25 11.29
C SER A 88 -4.01 6.30 11.31
N GLN A 89 -4.33 7.52 10.90
CA GLN A 89 -3.45 8.70 10.99
C GLN A 89 -4.20 9.79 11.76
N ASP A 90 -3.57 10.40 12.77
CA ASP A 90 -4.19 11.40 13.65
C ASP A 90 -5.56 10.91 14.21
N GLY A 91 -5.67 9.62 14.50
CA GLY A 91 -6.90 8.97 14.97
C GLY A 91 -7.97 8.73 13.89
N GLN A 92 -7.78 9.19 12.66
CA GLN A 92 -8.70 8.93 11.54
C GLN A 92 -8.39 7.59 10.88
N PHE A 93 -9.42 6.77 10.68
CA PHE A 93 -9.29 5.48 10.00
C PHE A 93 -8.93 5.65 8.51
N LEU A 94 -7.85 5.01 8.09
CA LEU A 94 -7.37 5.02 6.71
C LEU A 94 -7.84 3.79 5.94
N HIS A 95 -7.44 2.58 6.35
CA HIS A 95 -7.82 1.33 5.70
C HIS A 95 -7.53 0.13 6.62
N TYR A 96 -8.00 -1.05 6.22
CA TYR A 96 -7.62 -2.31 6.83
C TYR A 96 -6.50 -2.97 6.05
N ILE A 97 -5.59 -3.63 6.76
CA ILE A 97 -4.62 -4.58 6.21
C ILE A 97 -5.16 -5.99 6.48
N PHE A 98 -5.19 -6.80 5.43
CA PHE A 98 -5.71 -8.16 5.41
C PHE A 98 -4.59 -9.21 5.32
N PRO A 99 -4.87 -10.49 5.59
CA PRO A 99 -3.89 -11.56 5.47
C PRO A 99 -3.17 -11.55 4.11
N TYR A 100 -1.87 -11.84 4.15
CA TYR A 100 -0.93 -11.84 3.03
C TYR A 100 -0.68 -10.46 2.41
N GLN A 101 -0.97 -9.39 3.14
CA GLN A 101 -0.55 -8.02 2.81
C GLN A 101 0.57 -7.58 3.76
N PHE A 102 1.44 -6.70 3.26
CA PHE A 102 2.47 -6.11 4.10
C PHE A 102 1.84 -5.13 5.07
N MET A 103 2.39 -5.06 6.28
CA MET A 103 1.92 -4.10 7.27
C MET A 103 2.53 -2.72 7.04
N ASP A 104 3.80 -2.70 6.65
CA ASP A 104 4.68 -1.52 6.68
C ASP A 104 5.49 -1.35 5.39
N SER A 105 4.92 -1.78 4.26
CA SER A 105 5.55 -1.62 2.94
C SER A 105 5.77 -0.16 2.51
N PRO A 106 4.86 0.82 2.75
CA PRO A 106 5.16 2.22 2.44
C PRO A 106 6.29 2.78 3.29
N GLU A 107 6.29 2.46 4.60
CA GLU A 107 7.32 2.89 5.53
C GLU A 107 8.68 2.31 5.14
N TRP A 108 8.72 1.04 4.75
CA TRP A 108 9.93 0.36 4.30
C TRP A 108 10.58 1.05 3.09
N GLU A 109 9.78 1.33 2.06
CA GLU A 109 10.23 1.96 0.81
C GLU A 109 10.53 3.45 0.97
N SER A 110 9.95 4.11 1.98
CA SER A 110 10.13 5.56 2.20
C SER A 110 11.55 5.95 2.62
N LEU A 111 12.30 5.01 3.23
CA LEU A 111 13.61 5.27 3.81
C LEU A 111 14.71 4.61 3.02
N GLN A 112 15.86 5.30 2.92
CA GLN A 112 17.09 4.64 2.46
C GLN A 112 17.60 3.62 3.50
N PRO A 113 18.44 2.64 3.11
CA PRO A 113 18.93 1.61 4.04
C PRO A 113 19.68 2.14 5.27
N SER A 114 20.31 3.32 5.15
CA SER A 114 21.07 3.99 6.24
C SER A 114 20.27 5.08 6.96
N GLU A 115 19.01 5.28 6.60
CA GLU A 115 18.18 6.35 7.14
C GLU A 115 17.27 5.79 8.24
N GLU A 116 17.18 6.52 9.34
CA GLU A 116 16.22 6.26 10.40
C GLU A 116 14.96 7.11 10.22
N GLY A 117 13.81 6.50 10.52
CA GLY A 117 12.53 7.18 10.52
C GLY A 117 11.57 6.51 11.49
N VAL A 118 10.42 7.15 11.67
CA VAL A 118 9.33 6.67 12.51
C VAL A 118 8.08 6.47 11.67
N PHE A 119 7.21 5.57 12.12
CA PHE A 119 5.91 5.34 11.49
C PHE A 119 5.10 6.63 11.48
N GLN A 120 4.48 6.94 10.34
CA GLN A 120 3.60 8.10 10.17
C GLN A 120 2.12 7.76 10.38
N VAL A 121 1.84 6.50 10.74
CA VAL A 121 0.51 5.96 10.97
C VAL A 121 0.54 5.02 12.16
N THR A 122 -0.59 4.90 12.84
CA THR A 122 -0.82 3.92 13.89
C THR A 122 -1.46 2.66 13.31
N LEU A 123 -0.88 1.51 13.61
CA LEU A 123 -1.37 0.19 13.21
C LEU A 123 -1.86 -0.53 14.46
N THR A 124 -3.14 -0.88 14.50
CA THR A 124 -3.74 -1.62 15.63
C THR A 124 -4.38 -2.92 15.14
N ALA A 125 -4.15 -4.02 15.84
CA ALA A 125 -4.91 -5.25 15.60
C ALA A 125 -6.38 -5.03 15.95
N GLU A 126 -7.28 -5.24 14.99
CA GLU A 126 -8.72 -5.23 15.26
C GLU A 126 -9.22 -6.64 15.65
N THR A 127 -8.47 -7.67 15.27
CA THR A 127 -8.69 -9.07 15.66
C THR A 127 -7.37 -9.65 16.15
N SER A 128 -7.38 -10.86 16.71
CA SER A 128 -6.14 -11.58 16.98
C SER A 128 -5.42 -11.85 15.66
N CYS A 129 -4.18 -11.38 15.54
CA CYS A 129 -3.38 -11.51 14.32
C CYS A 129 -2.15 -12.38 14.55
N SER A 130 -1.71 -13.07 13.49
CA SER A 130 -0.37 -13.63 13.37
C SER A 130 0.36 -12.96 12.20
N TYR A 131 1.66 -12.75 12.33
CA TYR A 131 2.47 -12.11 11.31
C TYR A 131 3.92 -12.58 11.36
N ILE A 132 4.67 -12.35 10.29
CA ILE A 132 6.12 -12.55 10.23
C ILE A 132 6.80 -11.21 10.03
N SER A 133 8.03 -11.08 10.53
CA SER A 133 8.78 -9.84 10.50
C SER A 133 10.24 -10.11 10.13
N TRP A 134 10.75 -9.35 9.17
CA TRP A 134 12.15 -9.34 8.80
C TRP A 134 12.84 -8.09 9.38
N PRO A 135 13.92 -8.26 10.17
CA PRO A 135 14.74 -7.12 10.59
C PRO A 135 15.33 -6.40 9.38
N ARG A 136 15.27 -5.07 9.37
CA ARG A 136 15.64 -4.25 8.20
C ARG A 136 17.06 -4.47 7.71
N LYS A 137 18.03 -4.55 8.64
CA LYS A 137 19.44 -4.77 8.31
C LYS A 137 19.66 -6.14 7.66
N SER A 138 19.06 -7.19 8.24
CA SER A 138 19.17 -8.56 7.74
C SER A 138 18.51 -8.71 6.37
N LEU A 139 17.32 -8.12 6.19
CA LEU A 139 16.61 -8.19 4.91
C LEU A 139 17.37 -7.43 3.82
N HIS A 140 17.84 -6.21 4.06
CA HIS A 140 18.65 -5.48 3.07
C HIS A 140 19.93 -6.24 2.67
N LEU A 141 20.58 -6.91 3.63
CA LEU A 141 21.73 -7.76 3.33
C LEU A 141 21.35 -8.90 2.39
N LEU A 142 20.23 -9.59 2.66
CA LEU A 142 19.72 -10.66 1.80
C LEU A 142 19.39 -10.14 0.39
N LEU A 143 18.68 -9.02 0.29
CA LEU A 143 18.31 -8.42 -1.00
C LEU A 143 19.54 -7.98 -1.80
N THR A 144 20.59 -7.51 -1.13
CA THR A 144 21.85 -7.13 -1.79
C THR A 144 22.63 -8.36 -2.28
N LYS A 145 22.56 -9.47 -1.52
CA LYS A 145 23.24 -10.73 -1.84
C LYS A 145 22.56 -11.49 -2.99
N GLU A 146 21.23 -11.59 -2.95
CA GLU A 146 20.45 -12.47 -3.82
C GLU A 146 19.55 -11.66 -4.76
N ARG A 147 20.01 -11.44 -6.00
CA ARG A 147 19.31 -10.61 -7.00
C ARG A 147 17.87 -11.07 -7.27
N TYR A 148 17.63 -12.37 -7.28
CA TYR A 148 16.30 -12.92 -7.51
C TYR A 148 15.33 -12.53 -6.38
N ILE A 149 15.77 -12.66 -5.12
CA ILE A 149 14.96 -12.28 -3.94
C ILE A 149 14.71 -10.77 -3.96
N SER A 150 15.70 -9.97 -4.32
CA SER A 150 15.52 -8.53 -4.52
C SER A 150 14.42 -8.21 -5.52
N CYS A 151 14.46 -8.81 -6.72
CA CYS A 151 13.42 -8.59 -7.73
C CYS A 151 12.04 -9.05 -7.25
N LEU A 152 11.97 -10.18 -6.55
CA LEU A 152 10.73 -10.71 -5.98
C LEU A 152 10.13 -9.72 -4.97
N PHE A 153 10.91 -9.24 -4.00
CA PHE A 153 10.45 -8.28 -3.00
C PHE A 153 10.06 -6.94 -3.63
N SER A 154 10.82 -6.42 -4.58
CA SER A 154 10.44 -5.18 -5.29
C SER A 154 9.10 -5.32 -6.01
N ALA A 155 8.81 -6.47 -6.62
CA ALA A 155 7.52 -6.72 -7.26
C ALA A 155 6.38 -6.82 -6.23
N LEU A 156 6.59 -7.55 -5.14
CA LEU A 156 5.61 -7.72 -4.07
C LEU A 156 5.29 -6.40 -3.36
N LEU A 157 6.31 -5.63 -2.99
CA LEU A 157 6.17 -4.32 -2.34
C LEU A 157 5.51 -3.32 -3.28
N GLY A 158 5.92 -3.27 -4.55
CA GLY A 158 5.30 -2.40 -5.55
C GLY A 158 3.81 -2.71 -5.76
N TYR A 159 3.44 -3.99 -5.79
CA TYR A 159 2.04 -4.41 -5.86
C TYR A 159 1.25 -3.99 -4.62
N ASP A 160 1.75 -4.31 -3.42
CA ASP A 160 1.08 -4.01 -2.15
C ASP A 160 0.89 -2.49 -1.94
N ILE A 161 1.91 -1.68 -2.22
CA ILE A 161 1.84 -0.22 -2.13
C ILE A 161 0.82 0.32 -3.13
N SER A 162 0.80 -0.19 -4.36
CA SER A 162 -0.17 0.24 -5.37
C SER A 162 -1.61 -0.03 -4.91
N GLU A 163 -1.89 -1.22 -4.39
CA GLU A 163 -3.21 -1.58 -3.88
C GLU A 163 -3.65 -0.67 -2.71
N LYS A 164 -2.73 -0.37 -1.78
CA LYS A 164 -2.99 0.57 -0.69
C LYS A 164 -3.29 1.98 -1.20
N LEU A 165 -2.52 2.48 -2.16
CA LEU A 165 -2.74 3.80 -2.76
C LEU A 165 -4.08 3.87 -3.50
N TYR A 166 -4.45 2.82 -4.26
CA TYR A 166 -5.76 2.77 -4.91
C TYR A 166 -6.90 2.72 -3.90
N THR A 167 -6.77 1.96 -2.82
CA THR A 167 -7.76 1.88 -1.73
C THR A 167 -8.00 3.24 -1.07
N LEU A 168 -6.92 4.01 -0.82
CA LEU A 168 -7.03 5.36 -0.26
C LEU A 168 -7.65 6.34 -1.25
N ASN A 169 -7.27 6.25 -2.53
CA ASN A 169 -7.78 7.11 -3.58
C ASN A 169 -9.29 6.90 -3.81
N ASP A 170 -9.78 5.67 -3.77
CA ASP A 170 -11.22 5.39 -3.87
C ASP A 170 -12.01 6.02 -2.70
N LYS A 171 -11.41 6.11 -1.50
CA LYS A 171 -12.00 6.84 -0.37
C LYS A 171 -11.98 8.36 -0.56
N LEU A 172 -10.89 8.91 -1.13
CA LEU A 172 -10.83 10.32 -1.50
C LEU A 172 -11.87 10.67 -2.57
N PHE A 173 -12.07 9.79 -3.55
CA PHE A 173 -13.13 9.92 -4.55
C PHE A 173 -14.51 9.93 -3.90
N ALA A 174 -14.80 9.01 -2.98
CA ALA A 174 -16.07 9.00 -2.26
C ALA A 174 -16.31 10.29 -1.45
N LYS A 175 -15.26 10.91 -0.92
CA LYS A 175 -15.35 12.11 -0.08
C LYS A 175 -15.40 13.42 -0.87
N PHE A 176 -14.69 13.51 -1.99
CA PHE A 176 -14.49 14.75 -2.74
C PHE A 176 -14.95 14.68 -4.21
N GLY A 177 -15.41 13.53 -4.70
CA GLY A 177 -15.80 13.31 -6.09
C GLY A 177 -14.64 13.30 -7.09
N LEU A 178 -13.39 13.35 -6.61
CA LEU A 178 -12.17 13.47 -7.41
C LEU A 178 -11.40 12.16 -7.44
N ARG A 179 -11.20 11.58 -8.63
CA ARG A 179 -10.44 10.35 -8.82
C ARG A 179 -9.07 10.72 -9.36
N PHE A 180 -8.03 10.55 -8.56
CA PHE A 180 -6.68 10.83 -9.01
C PHE A 180 -6.20 9.68 -9.90
N ASP A 181 -5.63 9.95 -11.07
CA ASP A 181 -4.83 8.93 -11.75
C ASP A 181 -3.43 8.99 -11.15
N ILE A 182 -3.13 8.05 -10.25
CA ILE A 182 -1.84 8.00 -9.52
C ILE A 182 -0.63 7.81 -10.46
N ARG A 183 -0.86 7.50 -11.74
CA ARG A 183 0.19 7.32 -12.75
C ARG A 183 0.56 8.62 -13.47
N LEU A 184 -0.29 9.66 -13.36
CA LEU A 184 0.01 10.96 -13.93
C LEU A 184 0.96 11.73 -12.99
N PRO A 185 1.93 12.49 -13.53
CA PRO A 185 2.68 13.46 -12.74
C PRO A 185 1.71 14.36 -11.97
N SER A 186 1.88 14.42 -10.66
CA SER A 186 0.99 15.06 -9.68
C SER A 186 0.43 16.44 -10.12
N LEU A 187 -0.89 16.60 -10.04
CA LEU A 187 -1.60 17.90 -10.00
C LEU A 187 -1.83 18.40 -8.56
N TYR A 188 -1.19 17.80 -7.53
CA TYR A 188 -1.47 18.12 -6.11
C TYR A 188 -1.21 19.60 -5.75
N HIS A 189 -0.43 20.33 -6.55
CA HIS A 189 -0.23 21.78 -6.36
C HIS A 189 -1.45 22.65 -6.75
N VAL A 190 -2.42 22.10 -7.50
CA VAL A 190 -3.56 22.88 -8.01
C VAL A 190 -4.76 22.87 -7.06
N LEU A 191 -4.82 21.91 -6.13
CA LEU A 191 -5.90 21.77 -5.13
C LEU A 191 -5.46 22.18 -3.72
N GLY A 192 -4.60 23.20 -3.62
CA GLY A 192 -4.44 23.90 -2.34
C GLY A 192 -5.79 24.51 -1.92
N PRO A 193 -6.10 24.58 -0.61
CA PRO A 193 -7.40 25.09 -0.15
C PRO A 193 -7.66 26.46 -0.76
N THR A 194 -8.72 26.57 -1.56
CA THR A 194 -9.26 27.85 -1.99
C THR A 194 -9.68 28.59 -0.73
N ALA A 195 -8.87 29.57 -0.33
CA ALA A 195 -9.29 30.60 0.59
C ALA A 195 -10.52 31.30 -0.03
N ALA A 196 -11.71 30.89 0.39
CA ALA A 196 -12.94 31.66 0.24
C ALA A 196 -13.04 32.52 1.51
N ASP A 197 -12.61 33.79 1.52
CA ASP A 197 -13.18 35.00 0.92
C ASP A 197 -14.08 35.76 1.90
N ALA A 198 -13.65 36.97 2.29
CA ALA A 198 -14.42 38.24 2.33
C ALA A 198 -13.66 39.34 3.13
N GLY A 199 -13.26 40.43 2.45
CA GLY A 199 -12.47 41.61 2.94
C GLY A 199 -13.26 42.66 3.76
N PRO A 200 -13.07 44.00 3.62
CA PRO A 200 -12.06 44.79 2.88
C PRO A 200 -11.32 45.90 3.69
N GLU A 201 -10.26 46.43 3.08
CA GLU A 201 -9.68 47.80 3.08
C GLU A 201 -9.82 48.76 4.29
N SER A 202 -8.69 49.35 4.72
CA SER A 202 -8.60 50.78 5.10
C SER A 202 -7.16 51.29 5.02
N GLU A 203 -6.92 52.23 4.11
CA GLU A 203 -5.71 53.07 4.02
C GLU A 203 -5.67 54.18 5.09
N LYS A 204 -4.45 54.57 5.50
CA LYS A 204 -3.95 55.88 6.02
C LYS A 204 -2.77 55.61 6.96
N GLY A 205 -1.61 56.27 6.91
CA GLY A 205 -1.06 57.40 6.16
C GLY A 205 0.30 57.76 6.80
N ASP A 206 1.23 58.33 6.02
CA ASP A 206 2.33 59.30 6.29
C ASP A 206 2.93 59.42 7.72
N GLU A 207 4.20 59.72 7.99
CA GLU A 207 5.44 60.10 7.30
C GLU A 207 6.47 60.24 8.46
N GLU A 208 7.76 59.91 8.29
CA GLU A 208 8.83 60.81 8.77
C GLU A 208 10.18 60.49 8.12
N VAL A 209 10.83 61.58 7.70
CA VAL A 209 12.04 61.71 6.89
C VAL A 209 13.22 62.08 7.79
N CYS A 210 14.43 61.56 7.53
CA CYS A 210 15.67 62.37 7.57
C CYS A 210 16.90 61.61 6.98
N GLU A 211 17.33 62.08 5.82
CA GLU A 211 18.65 61.96 5.14
C GLU A 211 19.73 62.84 5.86
N PRO A 212 21.03 62.95 5.46
CA PRO A 212 21.68 62.50 4.21
C PRO A 212 23.12 61.88 4.28
N ALA A 213 23.41 61.14 3.20
CA ALA A 213 24.64 60.99 2.40
C ALA A 213 26.06 61.38 2.88
N VAL A 214 27.01 60.44 2.67
CA VAL A 214 28.35 60.67 2.06
C VAL A 214 28.71 59.47 1.16
N SER A 215 29.15 59.73 -0.08
CA SER A 215 29.56 58.76 -1.13
C SER A 215 31.03 59.04 -1.60
N PRO A 216 31.60 58.36 -2.63
CA PRO A 216 32.11 56.97 -2.84
C PRO A 216 33.64 57.02 -3.20
N PRO A 217 34.35 56.15 -4.00
CA PRO A 217 34.09 54.82 -4.64
C PRO A 217 35.18 53.74 -4.30
N GLN A 218 35.15 52.44 -4.68
CA GLN A 218 35.42 51.85 -6.01
C GLN A 218 35.37 50.29 -6.02
N ALA A 219 34.90 49.75 -7.15
CA ALA A 219 35.43 48.62 -7.96
C ALA A 219 35.28 47.11 -7.58
N THR A 220 34.43 46.47 -8.41
CA THR A 220 34.52 45.17 -9.12
C THR A 220 33.84 43.88 -8.59
N PRO A 221 33.24 43.07 -9.51
CA PRO A 221 32.31 41.97 -9.21
C PRO A 221 32.87 40.58 -9.61
N THR A 222 32.00 39.55 -9.64
CA THR A 222 32.13 38.14 -10.16
C THR A 222 32.10 37.12 -9.00
N SER A 223 31.21 36.12 -8.92
CA SER A 223 30.83 35.13 -9.94
C SER A 223 29.45 34.51 -9.68
N LEU A 224 28.59 34.51 -10.70
CA LEU A 224 27.43 33.62 -10.86
C LEU A 224 27.90 32.42 -11.68
N GLN A 225 27.75 31.20 -11.16
CA GLN A 225 28.07 29.99 -11.92
C GLN A 225 26.81 29.46 -12.62
N GLN A 226 26.90 29.41 -13.95
CA GLN A 226 25.87 29.03 -14.90
C GLN A 226 25.71 27.51 -15.03
N THR A 227 24.47 27.09 -15.27
CA THR A 227 24.03 25.85 -15.92
C THR A 227 24.69 25.59 -17.28
N PRO A 228 24.97 24.33 -17.68
CA PRO A 228 25.22 23.97 -19.07
C PRO A 228 23.93 23.53 -19.82
N PRO A 229 23.90 23.68 -21.16
CA PRO A 229 22.69 23.56 -21.98
C PRO A 229 22.39 22.15 -22.50
N CYS A 230 21.11 22.00 -22.87
CA CYS A 230 20.45 20.87 -23.51
C CYS A 230 21.16 20.39 -24.78
N SER A 231 21.24 19.07 -24.97
CA SER A 231 21.64 18.42 -26.24
C SER A 231 20.51 17.51 -26.74
N THR A 232 20.23 17.62 -28.04
CA THR A 232 19.21 16.92 -28.83
C THR A 232 19.39 15.38 -28.90
N PRO A 233 18.32 14.60 -29.14
CA PRO A 233 18.39 13.13 -29.20
C PRO A 233 18.77 12.61 -30.60
N PRO A 234 19.48 11.48 -30.72
CA PRO A 234 19.59 10.76 -31.98
C PRO A 234 18.40 9.80 -32.19
N ALA A 235 18.16 9.53 -33.46
CA ALA A 235 17.02 8.86 -34.04
C ALA A 235 16.91 7.34 -33.76
N THR A 236 15.66 6.90 -33.65
CA THR A 236 15.05 5.64 -34.14
C THR A 236 15.80 4.33 -33.93
N THR A 237 15.30 3.51 -33.01
CA THR A 237 15.38 2.05 -33.10
C THR A 237 14.03 1.45 -32.70
N ASN A 238 13.32 0.93 -33.70
CA ASN A 238 12.04 0.22 -33.54
C ASN A 238 12.27 -1.10 -32.79
N PHE A 239 11.59 -1.30 -31.66
CA PHE A 239 11.34 -2.63 -31.09
C PHE A 239 9.83 -2.84 -30.93
N PRO A 240 9.28 -4.00 -31.35
CA PRO A 240 7.85 -4.22 -31.46
C PRO A 240 7.17 -4.43 -30.10
N ALA A 241 5.92 -3.99 -30.01
CA ALA A 241 5.06 -4.09 -28.83
C ALA A 241 4.77 -5.56 -28.41
N PRO A 242 4.71 -5.88 -27.11
CA PRO A 242 4.22 -7.17 -26.64
C PRO A 242 2.68 -7.26 -26.81
N PRO A 243 2.12 -8.45 -27.11
CA PRO A 243 0.70 -8.61 -27.36
C PRO A 243 -0.14 -8.39 -26.10
N THR A 244 -1.27 -7.72 -26.28
CA THR A 244 -2.29 -7.45 -25.27
C THR A 244 -2.89 -8.77 -24.76
N ARG A 245 -2.57 -9.16 -23.53
CA ARG A 245 -3.21 -10.33 -22.90
C ARG A 245 -4.59 -9.89 -22.40
N ALA A 246 -5.64 -10.41 -23.04
CA ALA A 246 -7.02 -10.24 -22.63
C ALA A 246 -7.17 -10.61 -21.13
N ARG A 247 -7.83 -9.73 -20.37
CA ARG A 247 -8.30 -10.01 -19.00
C ARG A 247 -9.15 -11.27 -19.03
N LEU A 248 -8.76 -12.27 -18.26
CA LEU A 248 -9.63 -13.37 -17.90
C LEU A 248 -10.54 -12.88 -16.77
N SER A 249 -11.83 -12.75 -17.04
CA SER A 249 -12.86 -12.44 -16.06
C SER A 249 -12.96 -13.59 -15.04
N ARG A 250 -12.90 -13.27 -13.75
CA ARG A 250 -13.12 -14.22 -12.65
C ARG A 250 -14.62 -14.54 -12.54
N PRO A 251 -15.03 -15.78 -12.23
CA PRO A 251 -16.45 -16.14 -12.18
C PRO A 251 -17.12 -15.60 -10.93
N ASP A 252 -18.33 -15.07 -11.11
CA ASP A 252 -19.31 -14.78 -10.06
C ASP A 252 -19.60 -16.05 -9.24
N SER A 253 -19.55 -15.90 -7.92
CA SER A 253 -20.13 -16.86 -6.98
C SER A 253 -21.42 -16.23 -6.43
N GLY A 254 -22.51 -16.52 -7.13
CA GLY A 254 -23.86 -16.32 -6.62
C GLY A 254 -24.37 -17.59 -5.95
N ILE A 255 -25.17 -17.37 -4.90
CA ILE A 255 -26.15 -18.27 -4.26
C ILE A 255 -25.60 -19.20 -3.16
N LEU A 256 -25.86 -18.81 -1.90
CA LEU A 256 -26.62 -19.61 -0.93
C LEU A 256 -27.06 -18.74 0.26
N GLY A 257 -28.36 -18.53 0.45
CA GLY A 257 -29.12 -18.96 1.65
C GLY A 257 -29.11 -17.89 2.76
N GLU A 258 -30.10 -16.99 2.80
CA GLU A 258 -31.28 -17.10 3.69
C GLU A 258 -30.94 -16.97 5.18
N ASP A 259 -31.17 -15.79 5.76
CA ASP A 259 -32.15 -15.58 6.85
C ASP A 259 -31.89 -14.30 7.65
N SER A 260 -32.98 -13.71 8.14
CA SER A 260 -33.10 -12.58 9.09
C SER A 260 -33.40 -11.21 8.49
N THR A 261 -34.65 -11.02 8.05
CA THR A 261 -35.32 -9.72 8.20
C THR A 261 -36.61 -9.92 8.99
N SER A 262 -36.65 -9.39 10.21
CA SER A 262 -37.88 -9.12 10.94
C SER A 262 -37.88 -7.64 11.26
N LEU A 263 -38.65 -6.84 10.52
CA LEU A 263 -39.32 -5.67 11.09
C LEU A 263 -40.63 -5.46 10.32
N VAL A 264 -41.70 -5.70 11.07
CA VAL A 264 -43.08 -5.36 10.80
C VAL A 264 -43.21 -3.86 10.54
N LEU A 265 -43.91 -3.47 9.47
CA LEU A 265 -44.73 -2.27 9.44
C LEU A 265 -45.93 -2.54 8.52
N GLU A 266 -47.08 -2.70 9.16
CA GLU A 266 -48.41 -2.76 8.56
C GLU A 266 -48.87 -1.39 8.08
N ASP A 267 -49.77 -1.44 7.10
CA ASP A 267 -50.77 -0.46 6.67
C ASP A 267 -50.32 0.89 6.12
N PHE A 268 -50.66 1.12 4.83
CA PHE A 268 -51.67 2.11 4.46
C PHE A 268 -52.33 1.73 3.13
N GLU A 269 -53.64 1.98 3.07
CA GLU A 269 -54.68 1.42 2.21
C GLU A 269 -54.63 1.77 0.71
N GLU A 270 -55.20 0.85 -0.07
CA GLU A 270 -55.69 1.02 -1.44
C GLU A 270 -56.72 2.16 -1.57
N VAL A 271 -56.58 2.99 -2.61
CA VAL A 271 -57.74 3.54 -3.33
C VAL A 271 -57.46 3.49 -4.84
N SER A 272 -58.35 2.79 -5.55
CA SER A 272 -58.44 2.68 -7.00
C SER A 272 -58.77 4.02 -7.67
N GLY A 273 -58.30 4.22 -8.91
CA GLY A 273 -58.75 5.32 -9.75
C GLY A 273 -58.26 5.20 -11.19
N SER A 274 -59.21 5.07 -12.10
CA SER A 274 -59.13 4.63 -13.50
C SER A 274 -58.53 5.64 -14.49
N GLU A 275 -58.00 5.09 -15.59
CA GLU A 275 -58.08 5.56 -16.99
C GLU A 275 -57.88 7.06 -17.32
N SER A 276 -56.83 7.39 -18.09
CA SER A 276 -57.03 8.08 -19.37
C SER A 276 -55.81 7.98 -20.32
N PHE A 277 -56.10 7.41 -21.48
CA PHE A 277 -55.42 7.47 -22.76
C PHE A 277 -55.07 8.91 -23.21
N MET A 278 -53.84 9.17 -23.65
CA MET A 278 -53.53 10.21 -24.65
C MET A 278 -52.18 9.90 -25.30
N ASP A 279 -52.21 9.89 -26.62
CA ASP A 279 -51.21 9.39 -27.55
C ASP A 279 -50.63 10.58 -28.37
N TYR A 280 -49.40 10.42 -28.85
CA TYR A 280 -48.67 11.19 -29.87
C TYR A 280 -48.58 12.73 -29.86
N ARG A 281 -47.33 13.24 -29.74
CA ARG A 281 -46.69 14.20 -30.70
C ARG A 281 -45.17 14.27 -30.43
N SER A 282 -44.31 13.68 -31.28
CA SER A 282 -43.66 14.23 -32.49
C SER A 282 -42.57 15.28 -32.22
N ASP A 283 -41.38 14.94 -32.73
CA ASP A 283 -40.23 15.73 -33.19
C ASP A 283 -39.52 16.63 -32.15
N GLY A 284 -38.20 16.69 -32.09
CA GLY A 284 -37.15 16.19 -32.95
C GLY A 284 -35.86 16.94 -32.55
N GLU A 285 -34.72 16.29 -32.80
CA GLU A 285 -33.49 16.98 -33.24
C GLU A 285 -32.79 17.93 -32.26
N TYR A 286 -31.89 17.40 -31.42
CA TYR A 286 -30.61 18.07 -31.11
C TYR A 286 -29.49 17.04 -30.95
N MET A 287 -29.04 16.48 -32.08
CA MET A 287 -27.64 16.08 -32.24
C MET A 287 -26.88 17.32 -32.72
N ARG A 288 -26.20 17.97 -31.79
CA ARG A 288 -24.93 18.68 -32.02
C ARG A 288 -24.15 18.74 -30.72
#